data_AF-A0A9J7Z1E5-F1
#
_entry.id   AF-A0A9J7Z1E5-F1
#
_cell.length_a   1.000
_cell.length_b   1.000
_cell.length_c   1.000
_cell.angle_alpha   90.00
_cell.angle_beta   90.00
_cell.angle_gamma   90.00
#
_symmetry.space_group_name_H-M   'P 1'
#
loop_
_entity.id
_entity.type
_entity.pdbx_description
1 polymer ?
#
loop_
_entity_poly.entity_id
_entity_poly.type
_entity_poly.pdbx_seq_one_letter_code
_entity_poly.pdbx_strand_id
1 'polypeptide(L)'
;MEGKWVGQIFHSNFSFKSRGTAILIKKNVQFTATKVISDSNGRYVIVAGKLYNTLILLVNIYAPNIDDEQFISSVLNILPNLDTHQLIMGGDFNFVLDPFLDRSSINSFKYLGITITKCFSMLYKENILKLYEYTQQIFKKWSKL
;
A
#
# COMPACT_ATOMS: atom_id res chain seq x y z
N MET A 1 -0.06 -7.31 -27.35
CA MET A 1 -1.13 -6.94 -28.30
C MET A 1 -1.91 -5.80 -27.68
N GLU A 2 -1.85 -4.61 -28.26
CA GLU A 2 -2.62 -3.46 -27.78
C GLU A 2 -4.05 -3.57 -28.29
N GLY A 3 -5.02 -3.40 -27.39
CA GLY A 3 -6.43 -3.32 -27.79
C GLY A 3 -6.65 -2.08 -28.67
N LYS A 4 -7.45 -2.20 -29.74
CA LYS A 4 -7.77 -1.08 -30.65
C LYS A 4 -8.32 0.17 -29.96
N TRP A 5 -8.74 0.09 -28.70
CA TRP A 5 -9.31 1.17 -27.89
C TRP A 5 -8.26 2.01 -27.11
N VAL A 6 -7.03 1.51 -26.95
CA VAL A 6 -5.97 2.16 -26.17
C VAL A 6 -5.31 3.26 -26.99
N GLY A 7 -5.19 4.46 -26.41
CA GLY A 7 -4.58 5.63 -27.05
C GLY A 7 -3.16 5.90 -26.54
N GLN A 8 -2.97 5.89 -25.23
CA GLN A 8 -1.67 6.09 -24.60
C GLN A 8 -1.43 5.03 -23.52
N ILE A 9 -0.17 4.61 -23.37
CA ILE A 9 0.25 3.63 -22.38
C ILE A 9 1.48 4.19 -21.67
N PHE A 10 1.41 4.24 -20.35
CA PHE A 10 2.55 4.52 -19.48
C PHE A 10 2.76 3.31 -18.60
N HIS A 11 3.99 2.82 -18.50
CA HIS A 11 4.25 1.62 -17.73
C HIS A 11 5.61 1.67 -17.02
N SER A 12 5.72 0.84 -16.00
CA SER A 12 6.95 0.52 -15.27
C SER A 12 7.02 -1.01 -15.20
N ASN A 13 8.14 -1.57 -15.66
CA ASN A 13 8.38 -3.01 -15.73
C ASN A 13 9.72 -3.33 -15.07
N PHE A 14 9.80 -4.44 -14.33
CA PHE A 14 11.05 -4.92 -13.74
C PHE A 14 11.66 -6.06 -14.55
N SER A 15 10.89 -7.14 -14.71
CA SER A 15 11.28 -8.31 -15.48
C SER A 15 10.12 -8.83 -16.31
N PHE A 16 10.38 -9.73 -17.26
CA PHE A 16 9.35 -10.32 -18.11
C PHE A 16 8.28 -11.13 -17.36
N LYS A 17 8.51 -11.50 -16.09
CA LYS A 17 7.63 -12.42 -15.33
C LYS A 17 7.17 -11.89 -13.98
N SER A 18 7.64 -10.73 -13.55
CA SER A 18 7.31 -10.21 -12.22
C SER A 18 7.29 -8.71 -12.20
N ARG A 19 6.29 -8.19 -11.47
CA ARG A 19 6.05 -6.77 -11.21
C ARG A 19 5.77 -5.99 -12.49
N GLY A 20 4.87 -5.03 -12.38
CA GLY A 20 4.51 -4.19 -13.50
C GLY A 20 3.29 -3.37 -13.17
N THR A 21 3.39 -2.08 -13.43
CA THR A 21 2.26 -1.15 -13.31
C THR A 21 2.07 -0.46 -14.65
N ALA A 22 0.82 -0.28 -15.06
CA ALA A 22 0.49 0.45 -16.27
C ALA A 22 -0.68 1.40 -16.04
N ILE A 23 -0.66 2.53 -16.72
CA ILE A 23 -1.78 3.45 -16.88
C ILE A 23 -2.13 3.46 -18.37
N LEU A 24 -3.36 3.10 -18.69
CA LEU A 24 -3.87 3.08 -20.06
C LEU A 24 -4.91 4.18 -20.22
N ILE A 25 -4.69 5.06 -21.18
CA ILE A 25 -5.64 6.12 -21.55
C ILE A 25 -6.33 5.73 -22.85
N LYS A 26 -7.67 5.78 -22.86
CA LYS A 26 -8.49 5.47 -24.04
C LYS A 26 -8.28 6.51 -25.14
N LYS A 27 -8.30 6.09 -26.41
CA LYS A 27 -8.05 6.95 -27.60
C LYS A 27 -8.79 8.29 -27.63
N ASN A 28 -10.04 8.31 -27.18
CA ASN A 28 -10.90 9.50 -27.28
C ASN A 28 -10.86 10.37 -26.01
N VAL A 29 -9.98 10.06 -25.06
CA VAL A 29 -9.78 10.88 -23.86
C VAL A 29 -8.69 11.91 -24.18
N GLN A 30 -9.02 13.18 -24.04
CA GLN A 30 -8.07 14.27 -24.25
C GLN A 30 -7.11 14.36 -23.07
N PHE A 31 -5.99 13.64 -23.18
CA PHE A 31 -4.94 13.65 -22.17
C PHE A 31 -3.61 14.01 -22.81
N THR A 32 -2.87 14.92 -22.19
CA THR A 32 -1.51 15.28 -22.60
C THR A 32 -0.58 15.11 -21.40
N ALA A 33 0.31 14.12 -21.46
CA ALA A 33 1.34 13.93 -20.44
C ALA A 33 2.40 15.02 -20.54
N THR A 34 2.79 15.56 -19.39
CA THR A 34 3.87 16.56 -19.26
C THR A 34 5.10 15.99 -18.56
N LYS A 35 4.92 15.00 -17.67
CA LYS A 35 6.00 14.31 -16.98
C LYS A 35 5.61 12.87 -16.70
N VAL A 36 6.54 11.94 -16.91
CA VAL A 36 6.38 10.52 -16.60
C VAL A 36 7.54 10.11 -15.70
N ILE A 37 7.25 9.44 -14.59
CA ILE A 37 8.23 8.82 -13.70
C ILE A 37 7.87 7.35 -13.60
N SER A 38 8.77 6.49 -14.05
CA SER A 38 8.60 5.03 -13.99
C SER A 38 9.61 4.45 -13.01
N ASP A 39 9.14 3.60 -12.11
CA ASP A 39 10.00 2.85 -11.21
C ASP A 39 10.83 1.81 -11.99
N SER A 40 12.08 1.61 -11.61
CA SER A 40 12.92 0.56 -12.18
C SER A 40 12.52 -0.83 -11.68
N ASN A 41 11.88 -0.93 -10.51
CA ASN A 41 11.43 -2.18 -9.91
C ASN A 41 9.99 -2.59 -10.26
N GLY A 42 9.32 -1.91 -11.20
CA GLY A 42 7.97 -2.29 -11.63
C GLY A 42 6.88 -2.00 -10.60
N ARG A 43 7.13 -1.13 -9.61
CA ARG A 43 6.27 -0.90 -8.44
C ARG A 43 5.39 0.33 -8.57
N TYR A 44 5.74 1.30 -9.41
CA TYR A 44 4.87 2.44 -9.65
C TYR A 44 5.13 3.08 -11.01
N VAL A 45 4.10 3.75 -11.52
CA VAL A 45 4.21 4.71 -12.62
C VAL A 45 3.42 5.96 -12.24
N ILE A 46 4.06 7.11 -12.38
CA ILE A 46 3.50 8.44 -12.07
C ILE A 46 3.47 9.23 -13.37
N VAL A 47 2.33 9.83 -13.68
CA VAL A 47 2.13 10.61 -14.90
C VAL A 47 1.47 11.93 -14.52
N ALA A 48 2.22 13.03 -14.60
CA ALA A 48 1.64 14.36 -14.57
C ALA A 48 1.18 14.73 -15.98
N GLY A 49 0.04 15.40 -16.09
CA GLY A 49 -0.47 15.85 -17.37
C GLY A 49 -1.72 16.69 -17.25
N LYS A 50 -2.29 17.00 -18.40
CA LYS A 50 -3.55 17.73 -18.52
C LYS A 50 -4.61 16.81 -19.08
N LEU A 51 -5.66 16.55 -18.29
CA LEU A 51 -6.86 15.84 -18.69
C LEU A 51 -7.95 16.87 -18.99
N TYR A 52 -8.34 16.98 -20.26
CA TYR A 52 -9.18 18.08 -20.76
C TYR A 52 -8.60 19.44 -20.37
N ASN A 53 -9.25 20.15 -19.43
CA ASN A 53 -8.78 21.44 -18.93
C ASN A 53 -8.26 21.39 -17.47
N THR A 54 -8.06 20.19 -16.93
CA THR A 54 -7.64 19.98 -15.54
C THR A 54 -6.22 19.42 -15.51
N LEU A 55 -5.35 20.03 -14.69
CA LEU A 55 -4.04 19.49 -14.38
C LEU A 55 -4.19 18.33 -13.39
N ILE A 56 -3.69 17.16 -13.75
CA ILE A 56 -3.84 15.93 -12.97
C ILE A 56 -2.50 15.20 -12.79
N LEU A 57 -2.35 14.57 -11.63
CA LEU A 57 -1.26 13.67 -11.32
C LEU A 57 -1.82 12.26 -11.16
N LEU A 58 -1.57 11.39 -12.13
CA LEU A 58 -1.98 9.99 -12.10
C LEU A 58 -0.87 9.14 -11.49
N VAL A 59 -1.21 8.31 -10.51
CA VAL A 59 -0.27 7.41 -9.85
C VAL A 59 -0.87 6.02 -9.79
N ASN A 60 -0.19 5.04 -10.37
CA ASN A 60 -0.50 3.63 -10.21
C ASN A 60 0.59 2.94 -9.39
N ILE A 61 0.22 2.22 -8.34
CA ILE A 61 1.12 1.59 -7.38
C ILE A 61 0.87 0.08 -7.34
N TYR A 62 1.95 -0.69 -7.24
CA TYR A 62 1.96 -2.09 -6.88
C TYR A 62 2.97 -2.32 -5.74
N ALA A 63 2.52 -2.16 -4.51
CA ALA A 63 3.36 -2.23 -3.33
C ALA A 63 3.91 -3.65 -3.08
N PRO A 64 5.01 -3.79 -2.34
CA PRO A 64 5.48 -5.09 -1.85
C PRO A 64 4.40 -5.81 -1.01
N ASN A 65 4.39 -7.15 -1.04
CA ASN A 65 3.46 -7.96 -0.22
C ASN A 65 3.80 -7.92 1.30
N ILE A 66 4.99 -7.44 1.63
CA ILE A 66 5.39 -7.19 3.01
C ILE A 66 4.97 -5.76 3.31
N ASP A 67 4.25 -5.58 4.41
CA ASP A 67 3.85 -4.25 4.88
C ASP A 67 5.12 -3.42 5.13
N ASP A 68 5.33 -2.44 4.26
CA ASP A 68 6.52 -1.60 4.21
C ASP A 68 6.07 -0.14 4.18
N GLU A 69 5.94 0.45 5.36
CA GLU A 69 5.58 1.85 5.55
C GLU A 69 6.57 2.81 4.85
N GLN A 70 7.84 2.40 4.70
CA GLN A 70 8.86 3.19 4.03
C GLN A 70 8.60 3.27 2.52
N PHE A 71 8.03 2.23 1.92
CA PHE A 71 7.70 2.22 0.50
C PHE A 71 6.70 3.32 0.15
N ILE A 72 5.56 3.40 0.86
CA ILE A 72 4.56 4.43 0.59
C ILE A 72 5.12 5.83 0.86
N SER A 73 5.82 6.01 1.98
CA SER A 73 6.49 7.28 2.29
C SER A 73 7.45 7.73 1.18
N SER A 74 8.23 6.80 0.64
CA SER A 74 9.15 7.07 -0.47
C SER A 74 8.42 7.47 -1.74
N VAL A 75 7.30 6.80 -2.07
CA VAL A 75 6.47 7.15 -3.23
C VAL A 75 5.84 8.53 -3.06
N LEU A 76 5.35 8.88 -1.88
CA LEU A 76 4.77 10.20 -1.60
C LEU A 76 5.81 11.32 -1.75
N ASN A 77 7.05 11.10 -1.32
CA ASN A 77 8.12 12.10 -1.41
C ASN A 77 8.56 12.43 -2.84
N ILE A 78 8.33 11.53 -3.80
CA ILE A 78 8.70 11.76 -5.21
C ILE A 78 7.56 12.36 -6.05
N LEU A 79 6.35 12.53 -5.47
CA LEU A 79 5.21 13.07 -6.19
C LEU A 79 5.45 14.53 -6.61
N PRO A 80 5.50 14.84 -7.92
CA PRO A 80 5.68 16.21 -8.37
C PRO A 80 4.36 16.98 -8.32
N ASN A 81 4.43 18.31 -8.27
CA ASN A 81 3.31 19.20 -8.59
C ASN A 81 2.04 19.04 -7.73
N LEU A 82 2.18 18.62 -6.46
CA LEU A 82 1.06 18.44 -5.53
C LEU A 82 0.30 19.75 -5.20
N ASP A 83 0.95 20.89 -5.42
CA ASP A 83 0.41 22.24 -5.24
C ASP A 83 -0.50 22.68 -6.39
N THR A 84 -0.34 22.09 -7.57
CA THR A 84 -0.95 22.57 -8.83
C THR A 84 -1.82 21.53 -9.53
N HIS A 85 -1.59 20.24 -9.28
CA HIS A 85 -2.29 19.13 -9.93
C HIS A 85 -3.24 18.40 -8.97
N GLN A 86 -4.38 17.94 -9.49
CA GLN A 86 -5.26 17.06 -8.74
C GLN A 86 -4.69 15.63 -8.75
N LEU A 87 -4.43 15.08 -7.57
CA LEU A 87 -3.91 13.73 -7.40
C LEU A 87 -5.00 12.68 -7.58
N ILE A 88 -4.77 11.73 -8.48
CA ILE A 88 -5.50 10.47 -8.57
C ILE A 88 -4.47 9.36 -8.39
N MET A 89 -4.54 8.71 -7.23
CA MET A 89 -3.68 7.58 -6.87
C MET A 89 -4.52 6.33 -6.70
N GLY A 90 -4.04 5.22 -7.25
CA GLY A 90 -4.67 3.92 -7.09
C GLY A 90 -3.69 2.79 -7.38
N GLY A 91 -4.20 1.56 -7.29
CA GLY A 91 -3.41 0.35 -7.51
C GLY A 91 -3.58 -0.64 -6.38
N ASP A 92 -2.63 -1.57 -6.27
CA ASP A 92 -2.57 -2.54 -5.19
C ASP A 92 -1.51 -2.10 -4.17
N PHE A 93 -2.00 -1.55 -3.07
CA PHE A 93 -1.16 -1.04 -2.00
C PHE A 93 -0.68 -2.12 -1.03
N ASN A 94 -1.18 -3.35 -1.13
CA ASN A 94 -0.85 -4.48 -0.24
C ASN A 94 -0.84 -4.16 1.28
N PHE A 95 -1.51 -3.09 1.73
CA PHE A 95 -1.66 -2.73 3.14
C PHE A 95 -3.14 -2.65 3.53
N VAL A 96 -3.38 -2.65 4.84
CA VAL A 96 -4.71 -2.60 5.46
C VAL A 96 -4.81 -1.31 6.25
N LEU A 97 -5.73 -0.43 5.90
CA LEU A 97 -5.84 0.87 6.56
C LEU A 97 -6.59 0.74 7.88
N ASP A 98 -7.75 0.08 7.84
CA ASP A 98 -8.53 -0.31 9.00
C ASP A 98 -8.65 -1.83 9.04
N PRO A 99 -7.99 -2.51 9.99
CA PRO A 99 -8.09 -3.93 10.13
C PRO A 99 -9.54 -4.40 10.17
N PHE A 100 -10.43 -3.71 10.88
CA PHE A 100 -11.80 -4.15 11.12
C PHE A 100 -12.74 -3.94 9.94
N LEU A 101 -12.49 -2.93 9.10
CA LEU A 101 -13.30 -2.62 7.92
C LEU A 101 -12.76 -3.27 6.64
N ASP A 102 -11.43 -3.31 6.48
CA ASP A 102 -10.78 -3.70 5.22
C ASP A 102 -10.49 -5.20 5.12
N ARG A 103 -10.75 -5.97 6.20
CA ARG A 103 -10.62 -7.43 6.20
C ARG A 103 -11.93 -8.12 6.60
N SER A 104 -12.19 -9.28 6.00
CA SER A 104 -13.32 -10.13 6.39
C SER A 104 -13.00 -10.99 7.63
N SER A 105 -11.71 -11.29 7.86
CA SER A 105 -11.22 -12.19 8.90
C SER A 105 -10.38 -11.47 9.96
N ILE A 106 -11.03 -10.76 10.89
CA ILE A 106 -10.38 -10.20 12.09
C ILE A 106 -11.03 -10.78 13.32
N ASN A 107 -10.52 -11.93 13.74
CA ASN A 107 -10.62 -12.27 15.15
C ASN A 107 -9.57 -11.47 15.94
N SER A 108 -8.40 -11.23 15.34
CA SER A 108 -7.33 -10.41 15.93
C SER A 108 -6.24 -9.98 14.95
N PHE A 109 -5.48 -8.94 15.26
CA PHE A 109 -4.23 -8.54 14.59
C PHE A 109 -3.17 -8.16 15.64
N LYS A 110 -1.87 -8.15 15.30
CA LYS A 110 -0.80 -7.73 16.23
C LYS A 110 -0.38 -6.29 15.99
N TYR A 111 -0.26 -5.52 17.07
CA TYR A 111 0.27 -4.16 17.08
C TYR A 111 1.21 -3.99 18.28
N LEU A 112 2.48 -3.61 18.03
CA LEU A 112 3.51 -3.46 19.06
C LEU A 112 3.63 -4.66 20.03
N GLY A 113 3.46 -5.87 19.49
CA GLY A 113 3.50 -7.11 20.27
C GLY A 113 2.19 -7.50 20.98
N ILE A 114 1.17 -6.62 20.95
CA ILE A 114 -0.16 -6.85 21.52
C ILE A 114 -1.09 -7.36 20.42
N THR A 115 -1.75 -8.49 20.67
CA THR A 115 -2.82 -9.04 19.83
C THR A 115 -4.11 -8.26 20.07
N ILE A 116 -4.41 -7.26 19.26
CA ILE A 116 -5.66 -6.50 19.29
C ILE A 116 -6.80 -7.39 18.75
N THR A 117 -7.94 -7.42 19.44
CA THR A 117 -9.11 -8.24 19.07
C THR A 117 -10.39 -7.40 19.06
N LYS A 118 -11.48 -7.94 18.49
CA LYS A 118 -12.79 -7.25 18.45
C LYS A 118 -13.49 -7.14 19.81
N CYS A 119 -13.10 -7.92 20.81
CA CYS A 119 -13.83 -8.01 22.09
C CYS A 119 -12.86 -7.96 23.28
N PHE A 120 -13.23 -7.22 24.33
CA PHE A 120 -12.40 -7.07 25.52
C PHE A 120 -12.03 -8.41 26.17
N SER A 121 -12.95 -9.38 26.22
CA SER A 121 -12.67 -10.71 26.78
C SER A 121 -11.62 -11.48 25.98
N MET A 122 -11.63 -11.37 24.65
CA MET A 122 -10.60 -11.97 23.78
C MET A 122 -9.27 -11.21 23.89
N LEU A 123 -9.29 -9.87 23.97
CA LEU A 123 -8.09 -9.06 24.18
C LEU A 123 -7.38 -9.44 25.49
N TYR A 124 -8.14 -9.59 26.57
CA TYR A 124 -7.64 -10.01 27.87
C TYR A 124 -7.03 -11.42 27.80
N LYS A 125 -7.76 -12.39 27.22
CA LYS A 125 -7.27 -13.77 27.08
C LYS A 125 -6.01 -13.86 26.23
N GLU A 126 -5.92 -13.13 25.13
CA GLU A 126 -4.80 -13.25 24.19
C GLU A 126 -3.51 -12.56 24.65
N ASN A 127 -3.62 -11.52 25.48
CA ASN A 127 -2.47 -10.71 25.91
C ASN A 127 -2.17 -10.86 27.40
N ILE A 128 -3.16 -10.66 28.25
CA ILE A 128 -2.95 -10.58 29.70
C ILE A 128 -2.71 -11.98 30.29
N LEU A 129 -3.45 -13.00 29.83
CA LEU A 129 -3.24 -14.37 30.31
C LEU A 129 -1.83 -14.88 29.98
N LYS A 130 -1.36 -14.65 28.75
CA LYS A 130 0.00 -15.03 28.33
C LYS A 130 1.08 -14.29 29.11
N LEU A 131 0.88 -12.98 29.34
CA LEU A 131 1.81 -12.19 30.15
C LEU A 131 1.85 -12.73 31.59
N TYR A 132 0.68 -13.01 32.18
CA TYR A 132 0.59 -13.59 33.50
C TYR A 132 1.33 -14.92 33.59
N GLU A 133 1.08 -15.87 32.68
CA GLU A 133 1.79 -17.14 32.62
C GLU A 133 3.31 -16.97 32.49
N TYR A 134 3.77 -16.04 31.66
CA TYR A 134 5.18 -15.72 31.51
C TYR A 134 5.78 -15.15 32.81
N THR A 135 5.10 -14.22 33.48
CA THR A 135 5.56 -13.68 34.77
C THR A 135 5.66 -14.77 35.84
N GLN A 136 4.72 -15.72 35.88
CA GLN A 136 4.75 -16.85 36.81
C GLN A 136 5.96 -17.76 36.57
N GLN A 137 6.33 -17.99 35.31
CA GLN A 137 7.53 -18.76 34.96
C GLN A 137 8.81 -18.03 35.40
N ILE A 138 8.87 -16.72 35.22
CA ILE A 138 9.98 -15.90 35.73
C ILE A 138 10.07 -16.05 37.24
N PHE A 139 9.02 -15.77 38.00
CA PHE A 139 9.07 -15.86 39.46
C PHE A 139 9.53 -17.23 39.96
N LYS A 140 9.05 -18.33 39.36
CA LYS A 140 9.52 -19.70 39.68
C LYS A 140 11.00 -19.94 39.39
N LYS A 141 11.57 -19.27 38.39
CA LYS A 141 13.00 -19.36 38.07
C LYS A 141 13.83 -18.61 39.10
N TRP A 142 13.38 -17.43 39.51
CA TRP A 142 14.07 -16.59 40.50
C TRP A 142 13.90 -17.10 41.94
N SER A 143 12.83 -17.81 42.25
CA SER A 143 12.62 -18.43 43.58
C SER A 143 13.44 -19.70 43.83
N LYS A 144 14.18 -20.18 42.82
CA LYS A 144 15.07 -21.35 42.90
C LYS A 144 16.56 -20.96 42.98
N LEU A 145 16.85 -19.66 42.98
CA LEU A 145 18.15 -19.07 43.30
C LEU A 145 18.16 -18.69 44.78
#